data_AF-A0A356SH49-F1
#
_entry.id   AF-A0A356SH49-F1
#
_cell.length_a   1.000
_cell.length_b   1.000
_cell.length_c   1.000
_cell.angle_alpha   90.00
_cell.angle_beta   90.00
_cell.angle_gamma   90.00
#
_symmetry.space_group_name_H-M   'P 1'
#
loop_
_entity.id
_entity.type
_entity.pdbx_description
1 polymer ?
#
loop_
_entity_poly.entity_id
_entity_poly.type
_entity_poly.pdbx_seq_one_letter_code
_entity_poly.pdbx_strand_id
1 'polypeptide(L)'
;KQDGFTFDGGPTIVTVPELFEELWELCGKTMSDDVDLRLMDPFYRIRFDDGRIFDYSNEKSENLRQILEFNPADAEGYERYLKASEARHKVGFALLDKPFSTLSQLLRFAPDLVRLRGDQSVYQLVSKYIKNEQLRQAVSFHPLLIGGNPYTASSLYSLISHLEVTGGVWSAMGGTGRIIESLGHLIRGQGSDIRLNAEVDQITTENRKVTGVRMKSGEHIAANLVISNADSAWTYKYLLSETTKRKWTERKIDKAHYSNGL
;
A
#
# COMPACT_ATOMS: atom_id res chain seq x y z
N LYS A 1 -19.26 -13.76 0.10
CA LYS A 1 -19.77 -14.63 -0.98
C LYS A 1 -21.29 -14.56 -0.97
N GLN A 2 -21.92 -14.38 -2.13
CA GLN A 2 -23.37 -14.28 -2.26
C GLN A 2 -23.78 -14.72 -3.67
N ASP A 3 -24.83 -15.53 -3.80
CA ASP A 3 -25.43 -15.94 -5.08
C ASP A 3 -24.42 -16.54 -6.10
N GLY A 4 -23.41 -17.27 -5.63
CA GLY A 4 -22.35 -17.85 -6.47
C GLY A 4 -21.17 -16.91 -6.74
N PHE A 5 -21.23 -15.65 -6.31
CA PHE A 5 -20.17 -14.66 -6.47
C PHE A 5 -19.31 -14.53 -5.20
N THR A 6 -18.03 -14.23 -5.41
CA THR A 6 -17.08 -13.85 -4.36
C THR A 6 -16.77 -12.38 -4.49
N PHE A 7 -16.80 -11.67 -3.36
CA PHE A 7 -16.56 -10.22 -3.29
C PHE A 7 -15.43 -9.99 -2.30
N ASP A 8 -14.33 -9.41 -2.78
CA ASP A 8 -13.27 -8.91 -1.91
C ASP A 8 -13.59 -7.48 -1.49
N GLY A 9 -13.60 -7.22 -0.18
CA GLY A 9 -13.82 -5.88 0.38
C GLY A 9 -12.53 -5.06 0.57
N GLY A 10 -11.37 -5.66 0.28
CA GLY A 10 -10.05 -5.05 0.43
C GLY A 10 -9.43 -4.62 -0.91
N PRO A 11 -8.17 -4.14 -0.90
CA PRO A 11 -7.44 -3.88 -2.14
C PRO A 11 -7.35 -5.15 -2.97
N THR A 12 -7.56 -5.03 -4.28
CA THR A 12 -7.66 -6.16 -5.23
C THR A 12 -6.48 -6.27 -6.20
N ILE A 13 -5.60 -5.28 -6.18
CA ILE A 13 -4.46 -5.16 -7.09
C ILE A 13 -3.16 -5.47 -6.35
N VAL A 14 -2.29 -6.26 -6.98
CA VAL A 14 -0.93 -6.53 -6.53
C VAL A 14 0.06 -5.92 -7.53
N THR A 15 0.96 -5.05 -7.06
CA THR A 15 1.96 -4.35 -7.92
C THR A 15 3.40 -4.77 -7.63
N VAL A 16 3.65 -5.48 -6.52
CA VAL A 16 4.98 -5.97 -6.12
C VAL A 16 4.83 -7.40 -5.58
N PRO A 17 4.56 -8.38 -6.45
CA PRO A 17 4.34 -9.78 -6.03
C PRO A 17 5.57 -10.39 -5.36
N GLU A 18 6.77 -9.87 -5.62
CA GLU A 18 8.04 -10.35 -5.06
C GLU A 18 8.06 -10.29 -3.53
N LEU A 19 7.41 -9.29 -2.92
CA LEU A 19 7.31 -9.18 -1.46
C LEU A 19 6.47 -10.31 -0.85
N PHE A 20 5.52 -10.86 -1.60
CA PHE A 20 4.81 -12.06 -1.16
C PHE A 20 5.69 -13.30 -1.39
N GLU A 21 6.34 -13.43 -2.54
CA GLU A 21 7.23 -14.57 -2.84
C GLU A 21 8.30 -14.76 -1.75
N GLU A 22 8.92 -13.68 -1.26
CA GLU A 22 9.90 -13.72 -0.16
C GLU A 22 9.37 -14.44 1.10
N LEU A 23 8.07 -14.29 1.44
CA LEU A 23 7.47 -14.98 2.59
C LEU A 23 7.38 -16.49 2.37
N TRP A 24 7.09 -16.92 1.15
CA TRP A 24 7.06 -18.34 0.78
C TRP A 24 8.47 -18.93 0.77
N GLU A 25 9.44 -18.20 0.21
CA GLU A 25 10.85 -18.61 0.19
C GLU A 25 11.41 -18.80 1.61
N LEU A 26 11.09 -17.90 2.54
CA LEU A 26 11.46 -18.03 3.96
C LEU A 26 10.92 -19.32 4.60
N CYS A 27 9.83 -19.85 4.08
CA CYS A 27 9.21 -21.09 4.52
C CYS A 27 9.64 -22.31 3.67
N GLY A 28 10.59 -22.14 2.75
CA GLY A 28 11.06 -23.19 1.84
C GLY A 28 10.01 -23.60 0.78
N LYS A 29 9.14 -22.67 0.36
CA LYS A 29 8.08 -22.88 -0.63
C LYS A 29 8.17 -21.86 -1.75
N THR A 30 7.33 -22.04 -2.78
CA THR A 30 7.14 -21.09 -3.87
C THR A 30 5.69 -20.60 -3.88
N MET A 31 5.46 -19.30 -4.05
CA MET A 31 4.11 -18.71 -3.96
C MET A 31 3.17 -19.26 -5.03
N SER A 32 3.70 -19.49 -6.24
CA SER A 32 2.93 -20.03 -7.37
C SER A 32 2.33 -21.43 -7.14
N ASP A 33 2.79 -22.16 -6.12
CA ASP A 33 2.16 -23.43 -5.71
C ASP A 33 0.79 -23.22 -5.03
N ASP A 34 0.60 -22.05 -4.40
CA ASP A 34 -0.57 -21.74 -3.57
C ASP A 34 -1.47 -20.63 -4.15
N VAL A 35 -0.89 -19.72 -4.94
CA VAL A 35 -1.55 -18.53 -5.50
C VAL A 35 -1.27 -18.40 -7.00
N ASP A 36 -2.33 -18.44 -7.82
CA ASP A 36 -2.26 -18.13 -9.25
C ASP A 36 -2.44 -16.61 -9.46
N LEU A 37 -1.34 -15.90 -9.66
CA LEU A 37 -1.34 -14.48 -10.05
C LEU A 37 -1.36 -14.32 -11.57
N ARG A 38 -2.31 -13.53 -12.05
CA ARG A 38 -2.46 -13.21 -13.48
C ARG A 38 -2.18 -11.73 -13.71
N LEU A 39 -1.32 -11.45 -14.67
CA LEU A 39 -1.10 -10.09 -15.16
C LEU A 39 -2.40 -9.60 -15.81
N MET A 40 -2.83 -8.40 -15.42
CA MET A 40 -3.97 -7.74 -16.06
C MET A 40 -3.51 -7.05 -17.33
N ASP A 41 -4.27 -7.19 -18.41
CA ASP A 41 -4.01 -6.49 -19.67
C ASP A 41 -5.35 -6.04 -20.29
N PRO A 42 -5.64 -4.72 -20.33
CA PRO A 42 -4.84 -3.63 -19.73
C PRO A 42 -4.86 -3.70 -18.20
N PHE A 43 -3.97 -2.96 -17.54
CA PHE A 43 -3.99 -2.80 -16.07
C PHE A 43 -5.30 -2.21 -15.60
N TYR A 44 -5.78 -1.20 -16.32
CA TYR A 44 -7.09 -0.60 -16.12
C TYR A 44 -7.54 0.17 -17.37
N ARG A 45 -8.86 0.28 -17.52
CA ARG A 45 -9.54 1.05 -18.57
C ARG A 45 -10.18 2.29 -17.96
N ILE A 46 -9.73 3.46 -18.38
CA ILE A 46 -10.35 4.75 -17.99
C ILE A 46 -11.33 5.15 -19.07
N ARG A 47 -12.60 5.31 -18.70
CA ARG A 47 -13.65 5.82 -19.58
C ARG A 47 -14.03 7.22 -19.15
N PHE A 48 -13.84 8.18 -20.04
CA PHE A 48 -14.20 9.57 -19.84
C PHE A 48 -15.70 9.81 -20.13
N ASP A 49 -16.23 10.93 -19.63
CA ASP A 49 -17.62 11.34 -19.78
C ASP A 49 -18.03 11.60 -21.23
N ASP A 50 -17.10 12.08 -22.06
CA ASP A 50 -17.23 12.24 -23.51
C ASP A 50 -17.17 10.91 -24.29
N GLY A 51 -16.99 9.78 -23.59
CA GLY A 51 -16.94 8.46 -24.18
C GLY A 51 -15.55 8.02 -24.67
N ARG A 52 -14.52 8.88 -24.61
CA ARG A 52 -13.15 8.46 -24.89
C ARG A 52 -12.67 7.43 -23.87
N ILE A 53 -11.78 6.57 -24.31
CA ILE A 53 -11.22 5.48 -23.53
C ILE A 53 -9.70 5.57 -23.55
N PHE A 54 -9.08 5.33 -22.40
CA PHE A 54 -7.64 5.18 -22.25
C PHE A 54 -7.33 3.90 -21.48
N ASP A 55 -6.70 2.95 -22.18
CA ASP A 55 -6.26 1.66 -21.64
C ASP A 55 -4.81 1.77 -21.22
N TYR A 56 -4.54 1.71 -19.92
CA TYR A 56 -3.17 1.80 -19.41
C TYR A 56 -2.56 0.42 -19.24
N SER A 57 -1.33 0.24 -19.73
CA SER A 57 -0.58 -1.01 -19.64
C SER A 57 0.92 -0.74 -19.39
N ASN A 58 1.71 -1.80 -19.26
CA ASN A 58 3.19 -1.71 -19.30
C ASN A 58 3.74 -1.50 -20.72
N GLU A 59 2.93 -1.72 -21.77
CA GLU A 59 3.34 -1.51 -23.15
C GLU A 59 3.41 -0.02 -23.46
N LYS A 60 4.59 0.56 -23.25
CA LYS A 60 4.88 1.98 -23.49
C LYS A 60 4.47 2.43 -24.90
N SER A 61 4.67 1.57 -25.91
CA SER A 61 4.28 1.84 -27.30
C SER A 61 2.77 2.05 -27.45
N GLU A 62 1.98 1.23 -26.76
CA GLU A 62 0.51 1.30 -26.79
C GLU A 62 -0.01 2.50 -26.01
N ASN A 63 0.58 2.80 -24.85
CA ASN A 63 0.27 4.03 -24.10
C ASN A 63 0.58 5.28 -24.94
N LEU A 64 1.72 5.31 -25.64
CA LEU A 64 2.10 6.41 -26.53
C LEU A 64 1.17 6.54 -27.74
N ARG A 65 0.75 5.42 -28.34
CA ARG A 65 -0.22 5.41 -29.44
C ARG A 65 -1.50 6.11 -29.03
N GLN A 66 -2.07 5.75 -27.88
CA GLN A 66 -3.27 6.39 -27.35
C GLN A 66 -3.02 7.86 -27.01
N ILE A 67 -1.89 8.21 -26.38
CA ILE A 67 -1.54 9.61 -26.09
C ILE A 67 -1.52 10.47 -27.36
N LEU A 68 -0.98 9.95 -28.47
CA LEU A 68 -0.96 10.65 -29.76
C LEU A 68 -2.38 10.90 -30.28
N GLU A 69 -3.32 9.99 -30.05
CA GLU A 69 -4.73 10.17 -30.42
C GLU A 69 -5.44 11.21 -29.56
N PHE A 70 -5.09 11.30 -28.25
CA PHE A 70 -5.64 12.30 -27.34
C PHE A 70 -5.05 13.70 -27.54
N ASN A 71 -3.73 13.80 -27.68
CA ASN A 71 -2.98 15.02 -27.93
C ASN A 71 -1.52 14.71 -28.33
N PRO A 72 -1.15 14.88 -29.61
CA PRO A 72 0.21 14.62 -30.09
C PRO A 72 1.31 15.39 -29.34
N ALA A 73 1.01 16.60 -28.83
CA ALA A 73 1.96 17.43 -28.11
C ALA A 73 2.39 16.85 -26.75
N ASP A 74 1.67 15.84 -26.23
CA ASP A 74 1.93 15.23 -24.93
C ASP A 74 2.83 13.98 -25.00
N ALA A 75 3.10 13.44 -26.19
CA ALA A 75 3.89 12.21 -26.34
C ALA A 75 5.32 12.37 -25.76
N GLU A 76 6.04 13.43 -26.16
CA GLU A 76 7.37 13.72 -25.62
C GLU A 76 7.32 14.05 -24.12
N GLY A 77 6.24 14.71 -23.69
CA GLY A 77 5.96 15.01 -22.29
C GLY A 77 5.86 13.75 -21.44
N TYR A 78 5.10 12.76 -21.90
CA TYR A 78 4.92 11.48 -21.22
C TYR A 78 6.25 10.72 -21.06
N GLU A 79 7.11 10.71 -22.08
CA GLU A 79 8.42 10.08 -21.94
C GLU A 79 9.31 10.76 -20.89
N ARG A 80 9.30 12.10 -20.86
CA ARG A 80 10.01 12.85 -19.81
C ARG A 80 9.43 12.60 -18.42
N TYR A 81 8.11 12.42 -18.33
CA TYR A 81 7.43 12.06 -17.09
C TYR A 81 7.87 10.67 -16.59
N LEU A 82 7.92 9.66 -17.46
CA LEU A 82 8.37 8.32 -17.08
C LEU A 82 9.81 8.33 -16.52
N LYS A 83 10.72 9.09 -17.14
CA LYS A 83 12.09 9.29 -16.61
C LYS A 83 12.08 9.99 -15.25
N ALA A 84 11.20 10.97 -15.07
CA ALA A 84 11.04 11.67 -13.80
C ALA A 84 10.43 10.79 -12.70
N SER A 85 9.57 9.83 -13.07
CA SER A 85 9.00 8.82 -12.19
C SER A 85 10.05 7.78 -11.78
N GLU A 86 10.85 7.27 -12.71
CA GLU A 86 11.96 6.33 -12.42
C GLU A 86 12.96 6.94 -11.42
N ALA A 87 13.35 8.20 -11.61
CA ALA A 87 14.26 8.89 -10.70
C ALA A 87 13.70 8.98 -9.27
N ARG A 88 12.38 9.14 -9.14
CA ARG A 88 11.68 9.15 -7.84
C ARG A 88 11.56 7.75 -7.25
N HIS A 89 11.33 6.74 -8.08
CA HIS A 89 11.30 5.35 -7.64
C HIS A 89 12.62 4.93 -6.97
N LYS A 90 13.77 5.22 -7.60
CA LYS A 90 15.10 4.89 -7.05
C LYS A 90 15.31 5.43 -5.63
N VAL A 91 14.80 6.62 -5.35
CA VAL A 91 14.90 7.23 -4.03
C VAL A 91 13.79 6.75 -3.10
N GLY A 92 12.53 6.79 -3.54
CA GLY A 92 11.37 6.41 -2.74
C GLY A 92 11.41 4.96 -2.28
N PHE A 93 11.76 4.03 -3.16
CA PHE A 93 11.87 2.61 -2.83
C PHE A 93 12.97 2.35 -1.80
N ALA A 94 14.13 3.01 -1.94
CA ALA A 94 15.24 2.92 -0.98
C ALA A 94 14.95 3.58 0.39
N LEU A 95 13.77 4.16 0.55
CA LEU A 95 13.29 4.77 1.79
C LEU A 95 12.13 3.99 2.44
N LEU A 96 11.55 3.01 1.75
CA LEU A 96 10.36 2.28 2.23
C LEU A 96 10.60 1.53 3.54
N ASP A 97 11.80 0.99 3.73
CA ASP A 97 12.19 0.19 4.90
C ASP A 97 12.89 1.02 6.00
N LYS A 98 13.08 2.33 5.79
CA LYS A 98 13.89 3.16 6.70
C LYS A 98 13.04 3.83 7.79
N PRO A 99 13.42 3.66 9.07
CA PRO A 99 12.73 4.35 10.15
C PRO A 99 13.11 5.84 10.18
N PHE A 100 12.11 6.73 10.09
CA PHE A 100 12.27 8.18 10.28
C PHE A 100 11.96 8.57 11.73
N SER A 101 12.53 7.85 12.69
CA SER A 101 12.19 7.99 14.11
C SER A 101 12.87 9.19 14.80
N THR A 102 13.81 9.86 14.13
CA THR A 102 14.54 11.02 14.66
C THR A 102 14.60 12.18 13.66
N LEU A 103 14.70 13.41 14.18
CA LEU A 103 14.82 14.64 13.37
C LEU A 103 16.10 14.65 12.53
N SER A 104 17.20 14.07 13.04
CA SER A 104 18.46 13.97 12.31
C SER A 104 18.37 13.01 11.12
N GLN A 105 17.64 11.90 11.26
CA GLN A 105 17.32 11.03 10.13
C GLN A 105 16.50 11.78 9.09
N LEU A 106 15.43 12.47 9.51
CA LEU A 106 14.59 13.26 8.61
C LEU A 106 15.40 14.32 7.82
N LEU A 107 16.28 15.05 8.51
CA LEU A 107 17.13 16.08 7.90
C LEU A 107 18.12 15.53 6.87
N ARG A 108 18.58 14.29 7.00
CA ARG A 108 19.43 13.64 5.99
C ARG A 108 18.71 13.41 4.66
N PHE A 109 17.38 13.28 4.70
CA PHE A 109 16.55 13.06 3.51
C PHE A 109 15.95 14.34 2.93
N ALA A 110 16.07 15.47 3.64
CA ALA A 110 15.57 16.76 3.17
C ALA A 110 16.14 17.18 1.79
N PRO A 111 17.44 16.97 1.47
CA PRO A 111 17.97 17.31 0.14
C PRO A 111 17.32 16.51 -0.98
N ASP A 112 17.07 15.21 -0.77
CA ASP A 112 16.39 14.35 -1.75
C ASP A 112 14.91 14.72 -1.89
N LEU A 113 14.22 15.02 -0.80
CA LEU A 113 12.84 15.47 -0.82
C LEU A 113 12.68 16.78 -1.59
N VAL A 114 13.59 17.74 -1.38
CA VAL A 114 13.62 19.02 -2.11
C VAL A 114 13.97 18.79 -3.59
N ARG A 115 15.00 17.98 -3.88
CA ARG A 115 15.43 17.66 -5.25
C ARG A 115 14.31 17.01 -6.05
N LEU A 116 13.56 16.08 -5.44
CA LEU A 116 12.46 15.37 -6.07
C LEU A 116 11.13 16.12 -6.01
N ARG A 117 11.13 17.35 -5.48
CA ARG A 117 9.91 18.15 -5.34
C ARG A 117 8.80 17.41 -4.62
N GLY A 118 9.14 16.74 -3.52
CA GLY A 118 8.16 16.05 -2.67
C GLY A 118 7.14 17.01 -2.03
N ASP A 119 7.38 18.31 -2.09
CA ASP A 119 6.46 19.41 -1.75
C ASP A 119 5.27 19.53 -2.71
N GLN A 120 5.39 19.00 -3.93
CA GLN A 120 4.35 19.09 -4.94
C GLN A 120 3.44 17.86 -4.91
N SER A 121 2.22 18.01 -5.41
CA SER A 121 1.34 16.86 -5.60
C SER A 121 1.65 16.08 -6.87
N VAL A 122 1.18 14.82 -6.94
CA VAL A 122 1.30 14.00 -8.16
C VAL A 122 0.65 14.69 -9.35
N TYR A 123 -0.53 15.27 -9.18
CA TYR A 123 -1.21 16.02 -10.24
C TYR A 123 -0.39 17.22 -10.75
N GLN A 124 0.20 17.98 -9.83
CA GLN A 124 1.07 19.12 -10.18
C GLN A 124 2.31 18.69 -10.95
N LEU A 125 2.89 17.53 -10.59
CA LEU A 125 4.02 16.98 -11.33
C LEU A 125 3.62 16.60 -12.75
N VAL A 126 2.55 15.83 -12.91
CA VAL A 126 2.05 15.38 -14.22
C VAL A 126 1.70 16.57 -15.12
N SER A 127 1.08 17.60 -14.57
CA SER A 127 0.65 18.80 -15.32
C SER A 127 1.81 19.61 -15.93
N LYS A 128 3.05 19.42 -15.46
CA LYS A 128 4.26 20.01 -16.07
C LYS A 128 4.66 19.33 -17.38
N TYR A 129 4.27 18.07 -17.56
CA TYR A 129 4.67 17.24 -18.68
C TYR A 129 3.54 17.06 -19.68
N ILE A 130 2.31 16.95 -19.20
CA ILE A 130 1.11 16.67 -19.99
C ILE A 130 0.22 17.90 -20.03
N LYS A 131 -0.33 18.25 -21.20
CA LYS A 131 -1.21 19.40 -21.42
C LYS A 131 -2.68 19.03 -21.41
N ASN A 132 -3.04 17.89 -22.02
CA ASN A 132 -4.42 17.44 -22.09
C ASN A 132 -4.93 17.04 -20.69
N GLU A 133 -6.08 17.60 -20.27
CA GLU A 133 -6.62 17.39 -18.92
C GLU A 133 -7.02 15.93 -18.65
N GLN A 134 -7.56 15.22 -19.64
CA GLN A 134 -7.92 13.81 -19.49
C GLN A 134 -6.68 12.93 -19.34
N LEU A 135 -5.61 13.21 -20.10
CA LEU A 135 -4.34 12.53 -19.92
C LEU A 135 -3.70 12.86 -18.57
N ARG A 136 -3.83 14.10 -18.06
CA ARG A 136 -3.39 14.44 -16.69
C ARG A 136 -4.12 13.60 -15.65
N GLN A 137 -5.43 13.45 -15.78
CA GLN A 137 -6.22 12.60 -14.90
C GLN A 137 -5.76 11.15 -14.97
N ALA A 138 -5.63 10.59 -16.19
CA ALA A 138 -5.20 9.21 -16.40
C ALA A 138 -3.84 8.91 -15.77
N VAL A 139 -2.84 9.76 -16.03
CA VAL A 139 -1.46 9.54 -15.56
C VAL A 139 -1.31 9.85 -14.07
N SER A 140 -2.15 10.72 -13.48
CA SER A 140 -2.06 11.08 -12.06
C SER A 140 -2.96 10.27 -11.13
N PHE A 141 -3.82 9.39 -11.64
CA PHE A 141 -4.84 8.65 -10.87
C PHE A 141 -4.27 7.70 -9.80
N HIS A 142 -3.07 7.14 -10.02
CA HIS A 142 -2.43 6.08 -9.22
C HIS A 142 -2.51 6.22 -7.68
N PRO A 143 -2.35 7.40 -7.06
CA PRO A 143 -2.50 7.54 -5.60
C PRO A 143 -3.87 7.13 -5.07
N LEU A 144 -4.93 7.14 -5.89
CA LEU A 144 -6.27 6.68 -5.49
C LEU A 144 -6.31 5.17 -5.23
N LEU A 145 -5.46 4.37 -5.88
CA LEU A 145 -5.39 2.92 -5.68
C LEU A 145 -4.95 2.54 -4.27
N ILE A 146 -4.28 3.46 -3.56
CA ILE A 146 -3.80 3.29 -2.19
C ILE A 146 -4.52 4.21 -1.19
N GLY A 147 -5.70 4.71 -1.55
CA GLY A 147 -6.52 5.59 -0.70
C GLY A 147 -6.00 7.03 -0.56
N GLY A 148 -5.03 7.44 -1.37
CA GLY A 148 -4.51 8.80 -1.43
C GLY A 148 -5.33 9.71 -2.37
N ASN A 149 -5.14 11.02 -2.25
CA ASN A 149 -5.72 12.01 -3.18
C ASN A 149 -4.61 12.59 -4.07
N PRO A 150 -4.66 12.48 -5.41
CA PRO A 150 -3.58 12.91 -6.29
C PRO A 150 -3.30 14.42 -6.26
N TYR A 151 -4.25 15.22 -5.76
CA TYR A 151 -4.10 16.66 -5.58
C TYR A 151 -3.31 17.04 -4.32
N THR A 152 -3.18 16.13 -3.35
CA THR A 152 -2.47 16.38 -2.08
C THR A 152 -1.35 15.37 -1.82
N ALA A 153 -1.42 14.17 -2.39
CA ALA A 153 -0.41 13.14 -2.31
C ALA A 153 0.90 13.64 -2.93
N SER A 154 1.98 13.53 -2.15
CA SER A 154 3.32 13.95 -2.56
C SER A 154 3.71 13.36 -3.91
N SER A 155 4.45 14.12 -4.71
CA SER A 155 4.95 13.70 -6.02
C SER A 155 5.83 12.45 -5.94
N LEU A 156 6.35 12.09 -4.75
CA LEU A 156 7.02 10.80 -4.52
C LEU A 156 6.13 9.60 -4.88
N TYR A 157 4.81 9.70 -4.69
CA TYR A 157 3.86 8.65 -5.10
C TYR A 157 3.81 8.41 -6.62
N SER A 158 4.40 9.30 -7.44
CA SER A 158 4.57 9.02 -8.86
C SER A 158 5.47 7.81 -9.13
N LEU A 159 6.20 7.30 -8.13
CA LEU A 159 6.94 6.05 -8.22
C LEU A 159 6.05 4.86 -8.59
N ILE A 160 4.76 4.91 -8.23
CA ILE A 160 3.80 3.84 -8.52
C ILE A 160 3.69 3.63 -10.03
N SER A 161 3.64 4.71 -10.82
CA SER A 161 3.60 4.61 -12.28
C SER A 161 4.83 3.91 -12.86
N HIS A 162 5.98 3.99 -12.21
CA HIS A 162 7.16 3.21 -12.61
C HIS A 162 7.01 1.74 -12.20
N LEU A 163 6.58 1.47 -10.95
CA LEU A 163 6.34 0.11 -10.46
C LEU A 163 5.37 -0.66 -11.35
N GLU A 164 4.27 -0.04 -11.78
CA GLU A 164 3.30 -0.69 -12.66
C GLU A 164 3.89 -0.99 -14.04
N VAL A 165 4.66 -0.06 -14.61
CA VAL A 165 5.29 -0.25 -15.93
C VAL A 165 6.36 -1.34 -15.89
N THR A 166 7.14 -1.44 -14.81
CA THR A 166 8.22 -2.44 -14.72
C THR A 166 7.78 -3.77 -14.11
N GLY A 167 6.93 -3.72 -13.10
CA GLY A 167 6.50 -4.87 -12.30
C GLY A 167 5.12 -5.40 -12.66
N GLY A 168 4.32 -4.65 -13.40
CA GLY A 168 2.98 -5.06 -13.80
C GLY A 168 1.91 -4.83 -12.73
N VAL A 169 0.67 -5.09 -13.12
CA VAL A 169 -0.49 -5.04 -12.23
C VAL A 169 -1.18 -6.39 -12.28
N TRP A 170 -1.22 -7.08 -11.13
CA TRP A 170 -1.61 -8.47 -11.03
C TRP A 170 -2.90 -8.62 -10.24
N SER A 171 -3.67 -9.65 -10.59
CA SER A 171 -4.84 -10.10 -9.85
C SER A 171 -4.66 -11.57 -9.45
N ALA A 172 -5.07 -11.90 -8.23
CA ALA A 172 -5.08 -13.28 -7.76
C ALA A 172 -6.36 -14.00 -8.21
N MET A 173 -6.20 -15.16 -8.85
CA MET A 173 -7.34 -16.02 -9.17
C MET A 173 -8.00 -16.51 -7.87
N GLY A 174 -9.30 -16.27 -7.76
CA GLY A 174 -10.05 -16.50 -6.52
C GLY A 174 -10.13 -15.27 -5.61
N GLY A 175 -9.54 -14.14 -6.01
CA GLY A 175 -9.59 -12.88 -5.27
C GLY A 175 -8.44 -12.69 -4.29
N THR A 176 -8.33 -11.50 -3.69
CA THR A 176 -7.26 -11.24 -2.70
C THR A 176 -7.44 -12.02 -1.41
N GLY A 177 -8.68 -12.46 -1.11
CA GLY A 177 -8.93 -13.45 -0.07
C GLY A 177 -8.13 -14.75 -0.25
N ARG A 178 -7.79 -15.15 -1.49
CA ARG A 178 -6.96 -16.32 -1.76
C ARG A 178 -5.53 -16.15 -1.25
N ILE A 179 -4.92 -14.98 -1.44
CA ILE A 179 -3.58 -14.69 -0.92
C ILE A 179 -3.58 -14.81 0.62
N ILE A 180 -4.60 -14.25 1.28
CA ILE A 180 -4.73 -14.28 2.74
C ILE A 180 -4.95 -15.71 3.25
N GLU A 181 -5.79 -16.49 2.58
CA GLU A 181 -6.00 -17.91 2.89
C GLU A 181 -4.69 -18.70 2.80
N SER A 182 -3.94 -18.52 1.70
CA SER A 182 -2.65 -19.19 1.49
C SER A 182 -1.59 -18.76 2.51
N LEU A 183 -1.53 -17.47 2.89
CA LEU A 183 -0.69 -17.01 4.00
C LEU A 183 -1.08 -17.68 5.32
N GLY A 184 -2.38 -17.84 5.59
CA GLY A 184 -2.86 -18.55 6.76
C GLY A 184 -2.41 -20.02 6.78
N HIS A 185 -2.40 -20.69 5.63
CA HIS A 185 -1.83 -22.03 5.50
C HIS A 185 -0.32 -22.07 5.69
N LEU A 186 0.40 -21.07 5.15
CA LEU A 186 1.84 -20.93 5.29
C LEU A 186 2.23 -20.82 6.77
N ILE A 187 1.57 -19.92 7.51
CA ILE A 187 1.77 -19.70 8.95
C ILE A 187 1.51 -20.99 9.75
N ARG A 188 0.39 -21.67 9.49
CA ARG A 188 0.07 -22.94 10.16
C ARG A 188 1.06 -24.05 9.80
N GLY A 189 1.58 -24.06 8.58
CA GLY A 189 2.61 -24.99 8.12
C GLY A 189 3.92 -24.88 8.90
N GLN A 190 4.20 -23.72 9.49
CA GLN A 190 5.33 -23.51 10.40
C GLN A 190 5.05 -23.96 11.85
N GLY A 191 3.90 -24.57 12.12
CA GLY A 191 3.50 -25.03 13.46
C GLY A 191 2.82 -23.95 14.31
N SER A 192 2.44 -22.81 13.73
CA SER A 192 1.74 -21.73 14.44
C SER A 192 0.22 -21.97 14.48
N ASP A 193 -0.45 -21.50 15.54
CA ASP A 193 -1.91 -21.52 15.66
C ASP A 193 -2.51 -20.19 15.17
N ILE A 194 -3.70 -20.26 14.56
CA ILE A 194 -4.48 -19.09 14.13
C ILE A 194 -5.89 -19.24 14.68
N ARG A 195 -6.22 -18.38 15.66
CA ARG A 195 -7.54 -18.34 16.30
C ARG A 195 -8.38 -17.23 15.68
N LEU A 196 -9.51 -17.62 15.09
CA LEU A 196 -10.52 -16.70 14.57
C LEU A 196 -11.64 -16.51 15.60
N ASN A 197 -12.42 -15.43 15.47
CA ASN A 197 -13.46 -15.06 16.43
C ASN A 197 -12.92 -14.95 17.88
N ALA A 198 -11.65 -14.56 17.99
CA ALA A 198 -10.90 -14.54 19.24
C ALA A 198 -10.54 -13.08 19.58
N GLU A 199 -11.54 -12.31 20.01
CA GLU A 199 -11.35 -10.88 20.29
C GLU A 199 -10.49 -10.68 21.55
N VAL A 200 -9.38 -9.96 21.40
CA VAL A 200 -8.51 -9.55 22.50
C VAL A 200 -9.14 -8.36 23.22
N ASP A 201 -9.34 -8.49 24.52
CA ASP A 201 -9.84 -7.41 25.39
C ASP A 201 -8.69 -6.48 25.82
N GLN A 202 -7.57 -7.07 26.24
CA GLN A 202 -6.45 -6.30 26.78
C GLN A 202 -5.10 -6.98 26.56
N ILE A 203 -4.06 -6.19 26.35
CA ILE A 203 -2.66 -6.59 26.50
C ILE A 203 -2.27 -6.43 27.98
N THR A 204 -1.90 -7.52 28.63
CA THR A 204 -1.57 -7.53 30.06
C THR A 204 -0.11 -7.16 30.28
N THR A 205 0.16 -6.38 31.33
CA THR A 205 1.52 -5.98 31.70
C THR A 205 1.74 -6.02 33.20
N GLU A 206 2.94 -6.37 33.63
CA GLU A 206 3.39 -6.31 35.01
C GLU A 206 4.76 -5.64 35.07
N ASN A 207 4.97 -4.72 36.02
CA ASN A 207 6.23 -3.97 36.16
C ASN A 207 6.74 -3.37 34.84
N ARG A 208 5.81 -2.86 34.01
CA ARG A 208 6.04 -2.28 32.67
C ARG A 208 6.60 -3.26 31.63
N LYS A 209 6.44 -4.57 31.85
CA LYS A 209 6.73 -5.63 30.88
C LYS A 209 5.44 -6.32 30.46
N VAL A 210 5.36 -6.72 29.20
CA VAL A 210 4.22 -7.51 28.70
C VAL A 210 4.22 -8.89 29.38
N THR A 211 3.04 -9.40 29.69
CA THR A 211 2.86 -10.74 30.25
C THR A 211 1.91 -11.61 29.42
N GLY A 212 1.20 -11.04 28.45
CA GLY A 212 0.27 -11.77 27.60
C GLY A 212 -0.88 -10.91 27.09
N VAL A 213 -1.98 -11.59 26.74
CA VAL A 213 -3.25 -10.98 26.36
C VAL A 213 -4.41 -11.63 27.12
N ARG A 214 -5.39 -10.82 27.50
CA ARG A 214 -6.68 -11.28 28.01
C ARG A 214 -7.71 -11.17 26.89
N MET A 215 -8.46 -12.24 26.68
CA MET A 215 -9.52 -12.34 25.68
C MET A 215 -10.85 -11.79 26.24
N LYS A 216 -11.77 -11.36 25.37
CA LYS A 216 -13.14 -10.99 25.76
C LYS A 216 -13.90 -12.12 26.48
N SER A 217 -13.53 -13.37 26.21
CA SER A 217 -14.06 -14.56 26.89
C SER A 217 -13.61 -14.71 28.35
N GLY A 218 -12.59 -13.95 28.78
CA GLY A 218 -11.93 -14.07 30.08
C GLY A 218 -10.70 -14.98 30.08
N GLU A 219 -10.42 -15.71 29.00
CA GLU A 219 -9.18 -16.50 28.84
C GLU A 219 -7.95 -15.58 28.90
N HIS A 220 -6.89 -16.02 29.59
CA HIS A 220 -5.59 -15.36 29.56
C HIS A 220 -4.59 -16.21 28.81
N ILE A 221 -3.92 -15.60 27.83
CA ILE A 221 -2.87 -16.23 27.03
C ILE A 221 -1.55 -15.57 27.43
N ALA A 222 -0.70 -16.31 28.14
CA ALA A 222 0.61 -15.83 28.55
C ALA A 222 1.56 -15.69 27.35
N ALA A 223 2.27 -14.57 27.26
CA ALA A 223 3.26 -14.34 26.22
C ALA A 223 4.35 -13.36 26.69
N ASN A 224 5.60 -13.64 26.32
CA ASN A 224 6.75 -12.77 26.60
C ASN A 224 6.88 -11.61 25.61
N LEU A 225 6.23 -11.72 24.45
CA LEU A 225 6.20 -10.74 23.38
C LEU A 225 4.78 -10.68 22.82
N VAL A 226 4.29 -9.47 22.56
CA VAL A 226 3.01 -9.24 21.88
C VAL A 226 3.26 -8.27 20.73
N ILE A 227 2.88 -8.67 19.52
CA ILE A 227 2.90 -7.84 18.31
C ILE A 227 1.45 -7.50 17.98
N SER A 228 1.08 -6.22 18.07
CA SER A 228 -0.26 -5.76 17.70
C SER A 228 -0.23 -5.22 16.27
N ASN A 229 -0.99 -5.87 15.38
CA ASN A 229 -1.31 -5.35 14.05
C ASN A 229 -2.69 -4.67 14.01
N ALA A 230 -3.34 -4.45 15.17
CA ALA A 230 -4.53 -3.62 15.24
C ALA A 230 -4.17 -2.14 15.02
N ASP A 231 -5.17 -1.31 14.71
CA ASP A 231 -4.97 0.13 14.61
C ASP A 231 -4.20 0.66 15.85
N SER A 232 -3.23 1.53 15.59
CA SER A 232 -2.31 1.97 16.64
C SER A 232 -3.03 2.77 17.72
N ALA A 233 -3.99 3.62 17.35
CA ALA A 233 -4.79 4.36 18.30
C ALA A 233 -5.69 3.43 19.10
N TRP A 234 -6.28 2.42 18.46
CA TRP A 234 -7.06 1.36 19.12
C TRP A 234 -6.22 0.60 20.16
N THR A 235 -5.02 0.18 19.76
CA THR A 235 -4.08 -0.54 20.63
C THR A 235 -3.74 0.31 21.86
N TYR A 236 -3.36 1.57 21.66
CA TYR A 236 -3.02 2.45 22.78
C TYR A 236 -4.24 2.81 23.62
N LYS A 237 -5.42 3.01 23.04
CA LYS A 237 -6.60 3.47 23.79
C LYS A 237 -7.25 2.33 24.57
N TYR A 238 -7.51 1.20 23.90
CA TYR A 238 -8.33 0.12 24.47
C TYR A 238 -7.49 -1.05 24.94
N LEU A 239 -6.63 -1.61 24.08
CA LEU A 239 -5.87 -2.82 24.43
C LEU A 239 -4.83 -2.56 25.53
N LEU A 240 -4.27 -1.36 25.59
CA LEU A 240 -3.33 -0.93 26.62
C LEU A 240 -3.96 0.02 27.66
N SER A 241 -5.30 0.03 27.78
CA SER A 241 -6.07 0.92 28.67
C SER A 241 -5.52 0.99 30.11
N GLU A 242 -5.19 -0.14 30.73
CA GLU A 242 -4.70 -0.19 32.13
C GLU A 242 -3.19 0.11 32.28
N THR A 243 -2.49 0.48 31.20
CA THR A 243 -1.07 0.81 31.27
C THR A 243 -0.84 2.31 31.42
N THR A 244 0.10 2.70 32.27
CA THR A 244 0.50 4.11 32.42
C THR A 244 1.28 4.59 31.19
N LYS A 245 0.61 5.34 30.31
CA LYS A 245 1.17 5.90 29.08
C LYS A 245 1.79 7.28 29.32
N ARG A 246 3.04 7.49 28.86
CA ARG A 246 3.73 8.81 28.95
C ARG A 246 3.62 9.65 27.67
N LYS A 247 3.63 9.01 26.50
CA LYS A 247 3.74 9.71 25.19
C LYS A 247 2.43 9.71 24.39
N TRP A 248 1.70 8.60 24.39
CA TRP A 248 0.44 8.40 23.66
C TRP A 248 -0.70 8.25 24.67
N THR A 249 -1.01 9.35 25.36
CA THR A 249 -2.15 9.40 26.28
C THR A 249 -3.46 9.47 25.50
N GLU A 250 -4.56 9.04 26.10
CA GLU A 250 -5.90 9.08 25.48
C GLU A 250 -6.24 10.48 24.96
N ARG A 251 -6.05 11.51 25.79
CA ARG A 251 -6.27 12.92 25.38
C ARG A 251 -5.46 13.34 24.16
N LYS A 252 -4.25 12.80 23.98
CA LYS A 252 -3.41 13.11 22.82
C LYS A 252 -3.91 12.37 21.59
N ILE A 253 -4.31 11.11 21.74
CA ILE A 253 -4.89 10.28 20.68
C ILE A 253 -6.19 10.90 20.19
N ASP A 254 -7.10 11.28 21.10
CA ASP A 254 -8.41 11.87 20.75
C ASP A 254 -8.29 13.21 20.01
N LYS A 255 -7.16 13.93 20.18
CA LYS A 255 -6.86 15.18 19.48
C LYS A 255 -6.04 15.00 18.21
N ALA A 256 -5.48 13.81 18.00
CA ALA A 256 -4.65 13.56 16.84
C ALA A 256 -5.54 13.30 15.62
N HIS A 257 -5.19 13.93 14.50
CA HIS A 257 -5.69 13.52 13.19
C HIS A 257 -4.77 12.42 12.68
N TYR A 258 -5.14 11.17 12.95
CA TYR A 258 -4.47 10.01 12.36
C TYR A 258 -5.36 9.44 11.27
N SER A 259 -4.73 8.93 10.21
CA SER A 259 -5.44 8.11 9.24
C SER A 259 -5.87 6.84 9.96
N ASN A 260 -7.15 6.50 9.89
CA ASN A 260 -7.53 5.11 10.12
C ASN A 260 -6.85 4.34 8.98
N GLY A 261 -5.85 3.52 9.31
CA GLY A 261 -5.52 2.42 8.40
C GLY A 261 -6.80 1.62 8.20
N LEU A 262 -7.03 1.14 6.98
CA LEU A 262 -8.14 0.23 6.67
C LEU A 262 -8.32 -0.84 7.76
#